data_AF-A0A7S1AHG3-F1
#
_entry.id   AF-A0A7S1AHG3-F1
#
_cell.length_a   1.000
_cell.length_b   1.000
_cell.length_c   1.000
_cell.angle_alpha   90.00
_cell.angle_beta   90.00
_cell.angle_gamma   90.00
#
_symmetry.space_group_name_H-M   'P 1'
#
loop_
_entity.id
_entity.type
_entity.pdbx_description
1 polymer ?
#
loop_
_entity_poly.entity_id
_entity_poly.type
_entity_poly.pdbx_seq_one_letter_code
_entity_poly.pdbx_strand_id
1 'polypeptide(L)'
;VSILANTVHIGVVCHYSVDLAFAKARQEQGASVEVGSWSTSLDICFVALFSVEVLVRLLAFELRFFVGDEWKWNLFDAGLCLVSILEVGLSNTVFFLFVRNVRVLRILRTIRMIRVLRFAGLFRELRVMLLAIMSSTVPLFWATVVLIFILYAFAVMFVQAVTA
;
A
#
# COMPACT_ATOMS: atom_id res chain seq x y z
N VAL A 1 3.37 6.55 -21.71
CA VAL A 1 1.95 6.75 -22.08
C VAL A 1 1.03 5.76 -21.36
N SER A 2 1.26 4.44 -21.46
CA SER A 2 0.48 3.41 -20.74
C SER A 2 0.45 3.60 -19.22
N ILE A 3 1.49 4.23 -18.68
CA ILE A 3 1.68 4.51 -17.25
C ILE A 3 0.82 5.71 -16.80
N LEU A 4 0.82 6.81 -17.57
CA LEU A 4 -0.07 7.95 -17.33
C LEU A 4 -1.54 7.52 -17.43
N ALA A 5 -1.86 6.61 -18.36
CA ALA A 5 -3.20 6.04 -18.46
C ALA A 5 -3.59 5.22 -17.22
N ASN A 6 -2.66 4.45 -16.64
CA ASN A 6 -2.92 3.72 -15.39
C ASN A 6 -3.12 4.66 -14.20
N THR A 7 -2.30 5.72 -14.08
CA THR A 7 -2.39 6.69 -13.00
C THR A 7 -3.69 7.51 -13.09
N VAL A 8 -4.06 7.96 -14.28
CA VAL A 8 -5.35 8.64 -14.52
C VAL A 8 -6.50 7.68 -14.23
N HIS A 9 -6.41 6.42 -14.64
CA HIS A 9 -7.43 5.41 -14.34
C HIS A 9 -7.62 5.20 -12.84
N ILE A 10 -6.54 4.98 -12.08
CA ILE A 10 -6.60 4.80 -10.62
C ILE A 10 -7.17 6.06 -9.96
N GLY A 11 -6.76 7.25 -10.41
CA GLY A 11 -7.28 8.52 -9.89
C GLY A 11 -8.79 8.68 -10.13
N VAL A 12 -9.24 8.37 -11.35
CA VAL A 12 -10.65 8.42 -11.74
C VAL A 12 -11.46 7.39 -10.96
N VAL A 13 -11.00 6.14 -10.87
CA VAL A 13 -11.67 5.08 -10.08
C VAL A 13 -11.73 5.46 -8.61
N CYS A 14 -10.67 6.05 -8.06
CA CYS A 14 -10.64 6.53 -6.68
C CYS A 14 -11.71 7.61 -6.47
N HIS A 15 -11.76 8.63 -7.33
CA HIS A 15 -12.76 9.69 -7.28
C HIS A 15 -14.19 9.13 -7.33
N TYR A 16 -14.48 8.24 -8.28
CA TYR A 16 -15.78 7.58 -8.38
C TYR A 16 -16.12 6.74 -7.14
N SER A 17 -15.15 6.02 -6.58
CA SER A 17 -15.38 5.19 -5.39
C SER A 17 -15.66 6.02 -4.14
N VAL A 18 -15.05 7.20 -4.03
CA VAL A 18 -15.24 8.16 -2.94
C VAL A 18 -16.62 8.82 -3.05
N ASP A 19 -17.00 9.31 -4.23
CA ASP A 19 -18.32 9.92 -4.45
C ASP A 19 -19.45 8.91 -4.17
N LEU A 20 -19.28 7.66 -4.62
CA LEU A 20 -20.26 6.62 -4.35
C LEU A 20 -20.33 6.25 -2.85
N ALA A 21 -19.19 6.28 -2.16
CA ALA A 21 -19.14 6.04 -0.72
C ALA A 21 -19.84 7.16 0.06
N PHE A 22 -19.67 8.43 -0.33
CA PHE A 22 -20.38 9.56 0.30
C PHE A 22 -21.88 9.53 0.04
N ALA A 23 -22.31 9.20 -1.18
CA ALA A 23 -23.72 9.05 -1.51
C ALA A 23 -24.38 7.94 -0.67
N LYS A 24 -23.70 6.80 -0.48
CA LYS A 24 -24.20 5.67 0.32
C LYS A 24 -24.09 5.89 1.83
N ALA A 25 -23.07 6.59 2.32
CA ALA A 25 -22.94 6.97 3.73
C ALA A 25 -24.09 7.87 4.17
N ARG A 26 -24.61 8.71 3.26
CA ARG A 26 -25.83 9.51 3.46
C ARG A 26 -27.09 8.67 3.60
N GLN A 27 -27.06 7.40 3.19
CA GLN A 27 -28.18 6.48 3.17
C GLN A 27 -28.13 5.44 4.32
N GLU A 28 -27.23 5.60 5.30
CA GLU A 28 -27.04 4.72 6.47
C GLU A 28 -26.95 3.21 6.17
N GLN A 29 -26.58 2.83 4.94
CA GLN A 29 -26.33 1.43 4.56
C GLN A 29 -24.83 1.19 4.38
N GLY A 30 -24.25 0.42 5.29
CA GLY A 30 -22.86 -0.08 5.25
C GLY A 30 -22.63 -1.14 4.16
N ALA A 31 -23.08 -0.89 2.94
CA ALA A 31 -22.94 -1.80 1.80
C ALA A 31 -21.66 -1.49 1.00
N SER A 32 -20.94 -2.54 0.61
CA SER A 32 -19.73 -2.44 -0.21
C SER A 32 -19.99 -1.70 -1.54
N VAL A 33 -19.09 -0.77 -1.87
CA VAL A 33 -19.05 -0.06 -3.16
C VAL A 33 -18.61 -1.06 -4.24
N GLU A 34 -19.56 -1.53 -5.04
CA GLU A 34 -19.28 -2.32 -6.25
C GLU A 34 -18.97 -1.36 -7.40
N VAL A 35 -17.70 -1.31 -7.79
CA VAL A 35 -17.23 -0.57 -8.97
C VAL A 35 -17.45 -1.47 -10.19
N GLY A 36 -17.97 -0.91 -11.29
CA GLY A 36 -18.44 -1.67 -12.46
C GLY A 36 -17.40 -2.60 -13.09
N SER A 37 -17.87 -3.60 -13.86
CA SER A 37 -17.05 -4.67 -14.47
C SER A 37 -15.85 -4.18 -15.30
N TRP A 38 -15.93 -2.99 -15.88
CA TRP A 38 -14.88 -2.37 -16.68
C TRP A 38 -13.59 -2.10 -15.89
N SER A 39 -13.69 -1.75 -14.59
CA SER A 39 -12.49 -1.47 -13.77
C SER A 39 -11.70 -2.75 -13.49
N THR A 40 -12.39 -3.89 -13.36
CA THR A 40 -11.76 -5.19 -13.12
C THR A 40 -10.94 -5.66 -14.31
N SER A 41 -11.45 -5.48 -15.53
CA SER A 41 -10.71 -5.82 -16.76
C SER A 41 -9.43 -4.99 -16.91
N LEU A 42 -9.49 -3.70 -16.55
CA LEU A 42 -8.32 -2.82 -16.57
C LEU A 42 -7.30 -3.18 -15.49
N ASP A 43 -7.75 -3.50 -14.28
CA ASP A 43 -6.89 -3.98 -13.19
C ASP A 43 -6.08 -5.22 -13.64
N ILE A 44 -6.74 -6.19 -14.27
CA ILE A 44 -6.08 -7.41 -14.78
C ILE A 44 -5.04 -7.06 -15.85
N CYS A 45 -5.38 -6.17 -16.79
CA CYS A 45 -4.47 -5.72 -17.83
C CYS A 45 -3.21 -5.06 -17.25
N PHE A 46 -3.38 -4.18 -16.26
CA PHE A 46 -2.27 -3.52 -15.59
C PHE A 46 -1.41 -4.47 -14.75
N VAL A 47 -2.03 -5.44 -14.08
CA VAL A 47 -1.28 -6.49 -13.36
C VAL A 47 -0.47 -7.36 -14.33
N ALA A 48 -1.02 -7.70 -15.50
CA ALA A 48 -0.31 -8.46 -16.52
C ALA A 48 0.89 -7.69 -17.09
N LEU A 49 0.69 -6.44 -17.50
CA LEU A 49 1.77 -5.57 -17.98
C LEU A 49 2.87 -5.38 -16.93
N PHE A 50 2.48 -5.18 -15.68
CA PHE A 50 3.43 -5.02 -14.57
C PHE A 50 4.19 -6.31 -14.28
N SER A 51 3.51 -7.46 -14.30
CA SER A 51 4.16 -8.77 -14.15
C SER A 51 5.24 -8.96 -15.20
N VAL A 52 4.97 -8.60 -16.45
CA VAL A 52 5.95 -8.66 -17.55
C VAL A 52 7.13 -7.72 -17.30
N GLU A 53 6.89 -6.48 -16.90
CA GLU A 53 7.95 -5.50 -16.63
C GLU A 53 8.88 -5.96 -15.49
N VAL A 54 8.33 -6.49 -14.40
CA VAL A 54 9.12 -7.06 -13.30
C VAL A 54 9.88 -8.30 -13.75
N LEU A 55 9.26 -9.17 -14.55
CA LEU A 55 9.94 -10.35 -15.09
C LEU A 55 11.14 -9.97 -15.97
N VAL A 56 10.97 -8.97 -16.84
CA VAL A 56 12.04 -8.48 -17.71
C VAL A 56 13.18 -7.90 -16.89
N ARG A 57 12.90 -7.11 -15.84
CA ARG A 57 13.94 -6.60 -14.94
C ARG A 57 14.64 -7.72 -14.16
N LEU A 58 13.89 -8.71 -13.69
CA LEU A 58 14.44 -9.87 -13.00
C LEU A 58 15.41 -10.64 -13.90
N LEU A 59 15.02 -10.86 -15.16
CA LEU A 59 15.85 -11.54 -16.16
C LEU A 59 17.06 -10.69 -16.57
N ALA A 60 16.94 -9.36 -16.63
CA ALA A 60 18.03 -8.47 -17.02
C ALA A 60 19.10 -8.30 -15.92
N PHE A 61 18.71 -8.36 -14.64
CA PHE A 61 19.62 -8.13 -13.51
C PHE A 61 20.01 -9.42 -12.75
N GLU A 62 19.36 -10.55 -13.03
CA GLU A 62 19.62 -11.87 -12.45
C GLU A 62 19.84 -11.79 -10.91
N LEU A 63 21.05 -12.13 -10.44
CA LEU A 63 21.44 -12.11 -9.02
C LEU A 63 21.75 -10.70 -8.49
N ARG A 64 22.11 -9.74 -9.35
CA ARG A 64 22.32 -8.34 -8.93
C ARG A 64 21.01 -7.65 -8.54
N PHE A 65 19.87 -8.20 -8.93
CA PHE A 65 18.57 -7.72 -8.48
C PHE A 65 18.41 -7.75 -6.95
N PHE A 66 18.98 -8.77 -6.30
CA PHE A 66 18.89 -8.98 -4.85
C PHE A 66 20.12 -8.51 -4.06
N VAL A 67 21.23 -8.18 -4.72
CA VAL A 67 22.51 -7.84 -4.07
C VAL A 67 23.01 -6.43 -4.39
N GLY A 68 22.45 -5.75 -5.40
CA GLY A 68 22.83 -4.37 -5.74
C GLY A 68 22.36 -3.31 -4.74
N ASP A 69 22.85 -2.08 -4.84
CA ASP A 69 22.52 -0.95 -3.94
C ASP A 69 21.02 -0.66 -3.82
N GLU A 70 20.24 -1.05 -4.83
CA GLU A 70 18.79 -0.84 -4.89
C GLU A 70 17.96 -2.09 -4.52
N TRP A 71 18.59 -3.13 -3.97
CA TRP A 71 17.95 -4.42 -3.68
C TRP A 71 16.66 -4.30 -2.85
N LYS A 72 16.59 -3.33 -1.93
CA LYS A 72 15.40 -3.09 -1.08
C LYS A 72 14.19 -2.66 -1.91
N TRP A 73 14.41 -1.81 -2.91
CA TRP A 73 13.36 -1.33 -3.80
C TRP A 73 12.92 -2.41 -4.77
N ASN A 74 13.88 -3.18 -5.29
CA ASN A 74 13.65 -4.33 -6.14
C ASN A 74 12.85 -5.44 -5.43
N LEU A 75 13.22 -5.76 -4.18
CA LEU A 75 12.50 -6.74 -3.36
C LEU A 75 11.09 -6.26 -3.01
N PHE A 76 10.91 -4.97 -2.73
CA PHE A 76 9.60 -4.38 -2.51
C PHE A 76 8.71 -4.50 -3.76
N ASP A 77 9.23 -4.15 -4.94
CA ASP A 77 8.49 -4.22 -6.20
C ASP A 77 8.11 -5.67 -6.57
N ALA A 78 9.02 -6.62 -6.33
CA ALA A 78 8.78 -8.06 -6.51
C ALA A 78 7.70 -8.59 -5.56
N GLY A 79 7.75 -8.23 -4.28
CA GLY A 79 6.71 -8.60 -3.31
C GLY A 79 5.34 -8.03 -3.69
N LEU A 80 5.32 -6.79 -4.17
CA LEU A 80 4.10 -6.12 -4.64
C LEU A 80 3.50 -6.81 -5.88
N CYS A 81 4.35 -7.27 -6.79
CA CYS A 81 3.97 -8.08 -7.95
C CYS A 81 3.33 -9.39 -7.52
N LEU A 82 3.97 -10.10 -6.60
CA LEU A 82 3.47 -11.37 -6.06
C LEU A 82 2.10 -11.20 -5.39
N VAL A 83 1.92 -10.14 -4.59
CA VAL A 83 0.63 -9.79 -3.99
C VAL A 83 -0.44 -9.50 -5.06
N SER A 84 -0.05 -8.87 -6.19
CA SER A 84 -0.98 -8.58 -7.30
C SER A 84 -1.49 -9.84 -7.97
N ILE A 85 -0.57 -10.76 -8.26
CA ILE A 85 -0.86 -12.03 -8.91
C ILE A 85 -1.71 -12.90 -8.00
N LEU A 86 -1.38 -12.97 -6.71
CA LEU A 86 -2.17 -13.70 -5.71
C LEU A 86 -3.58 -13.15 -5.60
N GLU A 87 -3.74 -11.83 -5.59
CA GLU A 87 -5.06 -11.21 -5.47
C GLU A 87 -5.97 -11.50 -6.68
N VAL A 88 -5.43 -11.44 -7.90
CA VAL A 88 -6.18 -11.78 -9.11
C VAL A 88 -6.43 -13.28 -9.20
N GLY A 89 -5.41 -14.10 -8.95
CA GLY A 89 -5.48 -15.57 -9.10
C GLY A 89 -6.33 -16.24 -8.03
N LEU A 90 -6.32 -15.74 -6.79
CA LEU A 90 -7.14 -16.30 -5.71
C LEU A 90 -8.59 -15.82 -5.76
N SER A 91 -8.92 -14.77 -6.53
CA SER A 91 -10.26 -14.16 -6.56
C SER A 91 -11.39 -15.12 -6.91
N ASN A 92 -11.09 -16.22 -7.62
CA ASN A 92 -12.06 -17.23 -8.07
C ASN A 92 -12.10 -18.51 -7.23
N THR A 93 -11.28 -18.64 -6.18
CA THR A 93 -11.17 -19.88 -5.41
C THR A 93 -12.06 -19.84 -4.17
N VAL A 94 -12.57 -21.00 -3.71
CA VAL A 94 -13.38 -21.14 -2.48
C VAL A 94 -12.66 -20.56 -1.24
N PHE A 95 -11.33 -20.58 -1.23
CA PHE A 95 -10.48 -19.92 -0.22
C PHE A 95 -10.73 -18.41 -0.11
N PHE A 96 -11.12 -17.74 -1.19
CA PHE A 96 -11.43 -16.31 -1.20
C PHE A 96 -12.69 -15.98 -0.41
N LEU A 97 -13.66 -16.90 -0.30
CA LEU A 97 -14.82 -16.70 0.56
C LEU A 97 -14.43 -16.64 2.04
N PHE A 98 -13.44 -17.44 2.45
CA PHE A 98 -12.88 -17.38 3.80
C PHE A 98 -12.06 -16.10 4.00
N VAL A 99 -11.18 -15.75 3.06
CA VAL A 99 -10.36 -14.52 3.12
C VAL A 99 -11.20 -13.24 3.02
N ARG A 100 -12.36 -13.27 2.35
CA ARG A 100 -13.29 -12.12 2.21
C ARG A 100 -13.88 -11.65 3.52
N ASN A 101 -13.98 -12.53 4.51
CA ASN A 101 -14.38 -12.15 5.86
C ASN A 101 -13.22 -11.63 6.73
N VAL A 102 -11.96 -11.71 6.26
CA VAL A 102 -10.78 -11.53 7.11
C VAL A 102 -10.01 -10.25 6.73
N ARG A 103 -9.43 -9.58 7.73
CA ARG A 103 -8.57 -8.38 7.65
C ARG A 103 -7.57 -8.38 6.48
N VAL A 104 -7.14 -9.56 6.01
CA VAL A 104 -6.24 -9.74 4.87
C VAL A 104 -6.75 -9.04 3.61
N LEU A 105 -8.04 -9.13 3.25
CA LEU A 105 -8.56 -8.46 2.05
C LEU A 105 -8.54 -6.92 2.17
N ARG A 106 -8.67 -6.39 3.38
CA ARG A 106 -8.50 -4.94 3.63
C ARG A 106 -7.04 -4.53 3.44
N ILE A 107 -6.10 -5.33 3.96
CA ILE A 107 -4.67 -5.07 3.79
C ILE A 107 -4.28 -5.16 2.32
N LEU A 108 -4.78 -6.15 1.57
CA LEU A 108 -4.55 -6.30 0.14
C LEU A 108 -5.06 -5.07 -0.66
N ARG A 109 -6.25 -4.56 -0.32
CA ARG A 109 -6.77 -3.29 -0.87
C ARG A 109 -5.88 -2.09 -0.54
N THR A 110 -5.38 -1.98 0.69
CA THR A 110 -4.44 -0.90 1.06
C THR A 110 -3.12 -1.04 0.32
N ILE A 111 -2.63 -2.26 0.12
CA ILE A 111 -1.43 -2.54 -0.68
C ILE A 111 -1.62 -2.09 -2.13
N ARG A 112 -2.84 -2.22 -2.70
CA ARG A 112 -3.14 -1.64 -4.03
C ARG A 112 -2.91 -0.13 -4.09
N MET A 113 -3.26 0.61 -3.04
CA MET A 113 -3.00 2.07 -2.97
C MET A 113 -1.51 2.38 -2.78
N ILE A 114 -0.79 1.55 -2.02
CA ILE A 114 0.67 1.64 -1.86
C ILE A 114 1.39 1.40 -3.20
N ARG A 115 0.77 0.66 -4.14
CA ARG A 115 1.27 0.56 -5.53
C ARG A 115 1.27 1.90 -6.28
N VAL A 116 0.68 2.97 -5.75
CA VAL A 116 0.86 4.32 -6.31
C VAL A 116 2.19 4.93 -5.84
N LEU A 117 2.66 4.55 -4.65
CA LEU A 117 3.93 5.05 -4.10
C LEU A 117 5.15 4.51 -4.83
N ARG A 118 5.09 3.36 -5.52
CA ARG A 118 6.20 2.93 -6.40
C ARG A 118 6.43 3.90 -7.57
N PHE A 119 5.42 4.67 -7.99
CA PHE A 119 5.60 5.72 -9.00
C PHE A 119 6.41 6.90 -8.46
N ALA A 120 6.46 7.07 -7.13
CA ALA A 120 7.39 7.99 -6.48
C ALA A 120 8.85 7.57 -6.70
N GLY A 121 9.12 6.30 -6.99
CA GLY A 121 10.45 5.80 -7.38
C GLY A 121 10.89 6.22 -8.78
N LEU A 122 9.95 6.47 -9.71
CA LEU A 122 10.24 6.91 -11.09
C LEU A 122 10.68 8.37 -11.15
N PHE A 123 10.19 9.19 -10.23
CA PHE A 123 10.62 10.57 -10.08
C PHE A 123 11.78 10.61 -9.08
N ARG A 124 12.98 10.90 -9.57
CA ARG A 124 14.20 11.03 -8.75
C ARG A 124 13.96 11.87 -7.49
N GLU A 125 13.23 12.97 -7.62
CA GLU A 125 12.86 13.86 -6.50
C GLU A 125 12.01 13.16 -5.43
N LEU A 126 10.97 12.46 -5.84
CA LEU A 126 10.09 11.75 -4.91
C LEU A 126 10.81 10.58 -4.21
N ARG A 127 11.72 9.90 -4.92
CA ARG A 127 12.58 8.86 -4.33
C ARG A 127 13.49 9.43 -3.25
N VAL A 128 14.10 10.60 -3.49
CA VAL A 128 14.96 11.28 -2.51
C VAL A 128 14.13 11.73 -1.31
N MET A 129 12.92 12.29 -1.52
CA MET A 129 12.01 12.64 -0.43
C MET A 129 11.62 11.42 0.42
N LEU A 130 11.25 10.29 -0.21
CA LEU A 130 10.91 9.06 0.51
C LEU A 130 12.10 8.50 1.29
N LEU A 131 13.31 8.57 0.72
CA LEU A 131 14.53 8.19 1.42
C LEU A 131 14.79 9.09 2.63
N ALA A 132 14.57 10.40 2.51
CA ALA A 132 14.68 11.34 3.62
C ALA A 132 13.65 11.06 4.73
N ILE A 133 12.41 10.72 4.36
CA ILE A 133 11.37 10.30 5.32
C ILE A 133 11.82 9.03 6.05
N MET A 134 12.21 7.99 5.30
CA MET A 134 12.71 6.73 5.85
C MET A 134 13.89 6.92 6.80
N SER A 135 14.83 7.81 6.43
CA SER A 135 15.98 8.16 7.27
C SER A 135 15.57 8.89 8.56
N SER A 136 14.47 9.64 8.53
CA SER A 136 13.96 10.40 9.68
C SER A 136 13.11 9.54 10.62
N THR A 137 12.61 8.38 10.18
CA THR A 137 11.82 7.47 11.01
C THR A 137 12.61 6.92 12.20
N VAL A 138 13.91 6.62 12.02
CA VAL A 138 14.76 6.11 13.10
C VAL A 138 14.91 7.12 14.24
N PRO A 139 15.31 8.38 14.02
CA PRO A 139 15.37 9.37 15.10
C PRO A 139 13.99 9.69 15.68
N LEU A 140 12.92 9.71 14.86
CA LEU A 140 11.54 9.89 15.35
C LEU A 140 11.12 8.77 16.30
N PHE A 141 11.50 7.53 16.03
CA PHE A 141 11.22 6.40 16.92
C PHE A 141 11.88 6.62 18.29
N TRP A 142 13.16 6.98 18.31
CA TRP A 142 13.87 7.30 19.55
C TRP A 142 13.26 8.49 20.29
N ALA A 143 12.88 9.56 19.57
CA ALA A 143 12.19 10.71 20.16
C ALA A 143 10.84 10.31 20.80
N THR A 144 10.10 9.42 20.15
CA THR A 144 8.82 8.89 20.65
C THR A 144 9.04 8.07 21.92
N VAL A 145 10.08 7.23 21.98
CA VAL A 145 10.44 6.46 23.19
C VAL A 145 10.75 7.39 24.36
N VAL A 146 11.54 8.44 24.14
CA VAL A 146 11.85 9.45 25.16
C VAL A 146 10.59 10.18 25.62
N LEU A 147 9.71 10.57 24.69
CA LEU A 147 8.44 11.21 25.02
C LEU A 147 7.57 10.33 25.91
N ILE A 148 7.45 9.04 25.58
CA ILE A 148 6.70 8.06 26.39
C ILE A 148 7.30 7.96 27.79
N PHE A 149 8.62 7.94 27.91
CA PHE A 149 9.29 7.89 29.22
C PHE A 149 8.97 9.12 30.09
N ILE A 150 8.99 10.31 29.49
CA ILE A 150 8.63 11.56 30.20
C ILE A 150 7.17 11.53 30.63
N LEU A 151 6.24 11.16 29.73
CA LEU A 151 4.82 11.06 30.04
C LEU A 151 4.55 10.04 31.16
N TYR A 152 5.28 8.93 31.17
CA TYR A 152 5.19 7.92 32.23
C TYR A 152 5.63 8.49 33.59
N ALA A 153 6.74 9.23 33.65
CA ALA A 153 7.19 9.85 34.88
C ALA A 153 6.16 10.83 35.46
N PHE A 154 5.58 11.70 34.62
CA PHE A 154 4.49 12.60 35.03
C PHE A 154 3.23 11.84 35.48
N ALA A 155 2.86 10.77 34.77
CA ALA A 155 1.72 9.94 35.15
C ALA A 155 1.88 9.35 36.56
N VAL A 156 3.07 8.83 36.88
CA VAL A 156 3.37 8.30 38.23
C VAL A 156 3.32 9.40 39.29
N MET A 157 3.91 10.57 39.01
CA MET A 157 3.84 11.72 39.92
C MET A 157 2.41 12.13 40.25
N PHE A 158 1.53 12.18 39.24
CA PHE A 158 0.12 12.50 39.46
C PHE A 158 -0.61 11.42 40.25
N VAL A 159 -0.36 10.14 39.98
CA VAL A 159 -0.96 9.04 40.74
C VAL A 159 -0.52 9.10 42.21
N GLN A 160 0.75 9.37 42.48
CA GLN A 160 1.26 9.53 43.84
C GLN A 160 0.66 10.75 44.54
N ALA A 161 0.54 11.88 43.84
CA ALA A 161 -0.05 13.10 44.41
C ALA A 161 -1.55 12.98 44.73
N VAL A 162 -2.29 12.12 44.02
CA VAL A 162 -3.72 11.85 44.31
C VAL A 162 -3.89 10.79 45.41
N THR A 163 -2.94 9.86 45.53
CA THR A 163 -3.01 8.76 46.51
C THR A 163 -2.44 9.17 47.88
N ALA A 164 -1.54 10.16 47.92
CA ALA A 164 -1.01 10.76 49.14
C ALA A 164 -1.99 11.76 49.76
#